data_AF-A0A2A2M5I5-F1
#
_entry.id   AF-A0A2A2M5I5-F1
#
_cell.length_a   1.000
_cell.length_b   1.000
_cell.length_c   1.000
_cell.angle_alpha   90.00
_cell.angle_beta   90.00
_cell.angle_gamma   90.00
#
_symmetry.space_group_name_H-M   'P 1'
#
loop_
_entity.id
_entity.type
_entity.pdbx_description
1 polymer ?
#
loop_
_entity_poly.entity_id
_entity_poly.type
_entity_poly.pdbx_seq_one_letter_code
_entity_poly.pdbx_strand_id
1 'polypeptide(L)'
;MCAEGHRPICQDTGIVNVFVKWGMDCRLDDNSRSMQEVIDEGVRRAYLHPENKLRASVLADPAFTRRNTRDNTPCVLHVEMVPAIRSSTG
;
A
#
# COMPACT_ATOMS: atom_id res chain seq x y z
N MET A 1 14.43 20.06 -3.90
CA MET A 1 14.71 19.26 -2.68
C MET A 1 13.70 18.14 -2.36
N CYS A 2 12.59 17.95 -3.07
CA CYS A 2 11.78 16.70 -2.97
C CYS A 2 12.04 15.71 -4.13
N ALA A 3 12.41 16.21 -5.32
CA ALA A 3 12.70 15.36 -6.49
C ALA A 3 14.18 14.90 -6.58
N GLU A 4 15.12 15.63 -5.96
CA GLU A 4 16.56 15.38 -6.10
C GLU A 4 17.28 15.18 -4.74
N GLY A 5 16.58 15.37 -3.62
CA GLY A 5 17.18 15.42 -2.28
C GLY A 5 17.05 14.14 -1.45
N HIS A 6 16.38 13.11 -1.99
CA HIS A 6 16.05 11.86 -1.28
C HIS A 6 15.48 12.08 0.12
N ARG A 7 14.66 13.13 0.28
CA ARG A 7 14.00 13.49 1.51
C ARG A 7 12.53 13.75 1.22
N PRO A 8 11.61 13.13 1.99
CA PRO A 8 10.20 13.40 1.84
C PRO A 8 9.90 14.87 2.18
N ILE A 9 8.85 15.41 1.57
CA ILE A 9 8.39 16.79 1.80
C ILE A 9 8.00 17.05 3.27
N CYS A 10 7.54 16.00 3.94
CA CYS A 10 7.17 16.00 5.35
C CYS A 10 7.90 14.85 6.07
N GLN A 11 8.25 15.06 7.34
CA GLN A 11 8.84 14.02 8.18
C GLN A 11 7.88 12.86 8.43
N ASP A 12 6.57 13.12 8.50
CA ASP A 12 5.55 12.09 8.52
C ASP A 12 5.07 11.84 7.09
N THR A 13 5.37 10.65 6.57
CA THR A 13 4.92 10.24 5.24
C THR A 13 3.52 9.65 5.25
N GLY A 14 2.87 9.64 6.43
CA GLY A 14 1.46 9.32 6.60
C GLY A 14 1.14 7.83 6.50
N ILE A 15 -0.16 7.53 6.49
CA ILE A 15 -0.71 6.18 6.27
C ILE A 15 -1.14 6.08 4.81
N VAL A 16 -0.78 4.99 4.16
CA VAL A 16 -1.19 4.75 2.78
C VAL A 16 -2.68 4.37 2.73
N ASN A 17 -3.44 5.08 1.90
CA ASN A 17 -4.82 4.77 1.58
C ASN A 17 -4.89 4.43 0.09
N VAL A 18 -5.38 3.25 -0.25
CA VAL A 18 -5.52 2.78 -1.63
C VAL A 18 -7.00 2.61 -1.95
N PHE A 19 -7.43 3.21 -3.06
CA PHE A 19 -8.80 3.11 -3.56
C PHE A 19 -8.80 2.29 -4.84
N VAL A 20 -9.41 1.11 -4.78
CA VAL A 20 -9.54 0.19 -5.92
C VAL A 20 -10.98 0.13 -6.35
N LYS A 21 -11.22 0.41 -7.64
CA LYS A 21 -12.48 0.03 -8.30
C LYS A 21 -12.27 -1.34 -8.94
N TRP A 22 -12.97 -2.35 -8.46
CA TRP A 22 -12.82 -3.72 -8.89
C TRP A 22 -14.02 -4.15 -9.73
N GLY A 23 -13.78 -4.55 -10.98
CA GLY A 23 -14.85 -5.03 -11.86
C GLY A 23 -15.46 -6.33 -11.32
N MET A 24 -16.78 -6.45 -11.35
CA MET A 24 -17.46 -7.68 -10.89
C MET A 24 -17.04 -8.93 -11.68
N ASP A 25 -16.63 -8.75 -12.93
CA ASP A 25 -16.12 -9.83 -13.79
C ASP A 25 -14.60 -10.02 -13.73
N CYS A 26 -13.87 -9.19 -12.96
CA CYS A 26 -12.42 -9.29 -12.84
C CYS A 26 -12.03 -10.47 -11.96
N ARG A 27 -11.06 -11.26 -12.43
CA ARG A 27 -10.43 -12.34 -11.68
C ARG A 27 -8.93 -12.11 -11.62
N LEU A 28 -8.33 -12.46 -10.49
CA LEU A 28 -6.88 -12.56 -10.39
C LEU A 28 -6.46 -13.95 -10.87
N ASP A 29 -5.45 -14.00 -11.73
CA ASP A 29 -4.88 -15.27 -12.20
C ASP A 29 -4.21 -16.04 -11.05
N ASP A 30 -3.63 -15.31 -10.09
CA ASP A 30 -3.09 -15.86 -8.84
C ASP A 30 -3.99 -15.45 -7.66
N ASN A 31 -4.58 -16.45 -7.01
CA ASN A 31 -5.44 -16.29 -5.83
C ASN A 31 -4.81 -16.84 -4.54
N SER A 32 -3.50 -17.12 -4.54
CA SER A 32 -2.76 -17.58 -3.36
C SER A 32 -2.63 -16.49 -2.29
N ARG A 33 -2.83 -15.23 -2.67
CA ARG A 33 -2.75 -14.05 -1.82
C ARG A 33 -4.00 -13.21 -1.96
N SER A 34 -4.42 -12.61 -0.85
CA SER A 34 -5.48 -11.61 -0.82
C SER A 34 -5.06 -10.31 -1.53
N MET A 35 -6.04 -9.54 -2.01
CA MET A 35 -5.79 -8.21 -2.57
C MET A 35 -5.05 -7.29 -1.59
N GLN A 36 -5.36 -7.39 -0.28
CA GLN A 36 -4.66 -6.67 0.78
C GLN A 36 -3.17 -7.00 0.78
N GLU A 37 -2.79 -8.28 0.76
CA GLU A 37 -1.39 -8.70 0.79
C GLU A 37 -0.63 -8.26 -0.47
N VAL A 38 -1.29 -8.27 -1.63
CA VAL A 38 -0.70 -7.80 -2.89
C VAL A 38 -0.42 -6.30 -2.83
N ILE A 39 -1.37 -5.52 -2.35
CA ILE A 39 -1.24 -4.05 -2.25
C ILE A 39 -0.24 -3.67 -1.15
N ASP A 40 -0.29 -4.32 0.02
CA ASP A 40 0.66 -4.11 1.11
C ASP A 40 2.10 -4.37 0.67
N GLU A 41 2.32 -5.36 -0.20
CA GLU A 41 3.65 -5.60 -0.76
C GLU A 41 4.12 -4.47 -1.68
N GLY A 42 3.22 -3.87 -2.46
CA GLY A 42 3.52 -2.66 -3.21
C GLY A 42 3.90 -1.49 -2.29
N VAL A 43 3.15 -1.30 -1.20
CA VAL A 43 3.42 -0.27 -0.19
C VAL A 43 4.78 -0.49 0.48
N ARG A 44 5.06 -1.72 0.92
CA ARG A 44 6.35 -2.10 1.52
C ARG A 44 7.52 -1.77 0.59
N ARG A 45 7.42 -2.14 -0.69
CA ARG A 45 8.47 -1.85 -1.69
C ARG A 45 8.69 -0.36 -1.86
N ALA A 46 7.61 0.44 -1.91
CA ALA A 46 7.71 1.89 -2.02
C ALA A 46 8.38 2.51 -0.80
N TYR A 47 7.99 2.10 0.41
CA TYR A 47 8.54 2.64 1.66
C TYR A 47 10.00 2.26 1.90
N LEU A 48 10.39 1.05 1.47
CA LEU A 48 11.74 0.53 1.64
C LEU A 48 12.65 0.79 0.42
N HIS A 49 12.17 1.51 -0.59
CA HIS A 49 12.93 1.75 -1.82
C HIS A 49 14.31 2.36 -1.50
N PRO A 50 15.43 1.72 -1.90
CA PRO A 50 16.77 2.14 -1.47
C PRO A 50 17.11 3.59 -1.79
N GLU A 51 16.70 4.06 -2.97
CA GLU A 51 16.95 5.44 -3.43
C GLU A 51 16.07 6.48 -2.73
N ASN A 52 14.96 6.10 -2.08
CA ASN A 52 14.04 7.06 -1.48
C ASN A 52 13.25 6.44 -0.32
N LYS A 53 13.97 6.06 0.74
CA LYS A 53 13.34 5.46 1.92
C LYS A 53 12.42 6.46 2.62
N LEU A 54 11.20 6.01 2.90
CA LEU A 54 10.18 6.77 3.62
C LEU A 54 10.13 6.35 5.09
N ARG A 55 9.52 7.16 5.95
CA ARG A 55 9.40 6.86 7.38
C ARG A 55 8.15 6.02 7.65
N ALA A 56 8.32 4.83 8.23
CA ALA A 56 7.17 4.03 8.66
C ALA A 56 6.49 4.63 9.91
N SER A 57 5.19 4.90 9.80
CA SER A 57 4.32 5.47 10.83
C SER A 57 3.28 4.47 11.37
N VAL A 58 3.06 3.31 10.72
CA VAL A 58 2.10 2.29 11.16
C VAL A 58 2.63 1.42 12.31
N LEU A 59 1.74 1.11 13.28
CA LEU A 59 2.00 0.23 14.43
C LEU A 59 1.16 -1.05 14.32
N ALA A 60 1.78 -2.22 14.53
CA ALA A 60 1.10 -3.52 14.52
C ALA A 60 0.14 -3.71 15.70
N ASP A 61 0.49 -3.13 16.85
CA ASP A 61 -0.33 -3.13 18.05
C ASP A 61 -0.30 -1.71 18.63
N PRO A 62 -1.27 -0.87 18.26
CA PRO A 62 -1.31 0.52 18.72
C PRO A 62 -1.73 0.65 20.18
N ALA A 63 -2.41 -0.36 20.74
CA ALA A 63 -3.06 -0.29 22.05
C ALA A 63 -2.07 -0.56 23.19
N PHE A 64 -1.12 -1.48 23.01
CA PHE A 64 -0.23 -1.89 24.09
C PHE A 64 1.25 -1.74 23.74
N THR A 65 1.76 -2.60 22.87
CA THR A 65 3.20 -2.72 22.63
C THR A 65 3.75 -1.63 21.72
N ARG A 66 2.89 -0.90 21.00
CA ARG A 66 3.25 0.16 20.05
C ARG A 66 4.37 -0.26 19.09
N ARG A 67 4.37 -1.53 18.68
CA ARG A 67 5.41 -2.08 17.81
C ARG A 67 5.24 -1.56 16.39
N ASN A 68 6.17 -0.73 15.93
CA ASN A 68 6.18 -0.21 14.56
C ASN A 68 6.42 -1.35 13.55
N THR A 69 5.70 -1.32 12.43
CA THR A 69 5.79 -2.36 11.38
C THR A 69 7.04 -2.24 10.51
N ARG A 70 7.71 -1.08 10.55
CA ARG A 70 8.95 -0.72 9.84
C ARG A 70 8.84 -0.65 8.32
N ASP A 71 7.69 -0.99 7.77
CA ASP A 71 7.40 -0.95 6.34
C ASP A 71 6.12 -0.16 6.00
N ASN A 72 5.50 0.45 7.00
CA ASN A 72 4.27 1.23 6.91
C ASN A 72 3.04 0.45 6.42
N THR A 73 3.07 -0.88 6.51
CA THR A 73 1.92 -1.77 6.29
C THR A 73 1.25 -2.11 7.63
N PRO A 74 -0.04 -2.52 7.64
CA PRO A 74 -0.95 -2.56 6.50
C PRO A 74 -1.39 -1.16 6.04
N CYS A 75 -1.65 -1.02 4.74
CA CYS A 75 -2.36 0.14 4.21
C CYS A 75 -3.87 0.02 4.42
N VAL A 76 -4.57 1.15 4.38
CA VAL A 76 -6.04 1.16 4.35
C VAL A 76 -6.49 0.92 2.90
N LEU A 77 -7.13 -0.21 2.65
CA LEU A 77 -7.62 -0.59 1.34
C LEU A 77 -9.14 -0.38 1.25
N HIS A 78 -9.56 0.50 0.35
CA HIS A 78 -10.96 0.69 -0.03
C HIS A 78 -11.22 -0.02 -1.36
N VAL A 79 -12.13 -0.99 -1.36
CA VAL A 79 -12.55 -1.69 -2.59
C VAL A 79 -13.99 -1.34 -2.90
N GLU A 80 -14.20 -0.73 -4.06
CA GLU A 80 -15.52 -0.47 -4.65
C GLU A 80 -15.76 -1.47 -5.79
N MET A 81 -16.76 -2.33 -5.62
CA MET A 81 -17.16 -3.27 -6.68
C MET A 81 -17.98 -2.54 -7.73
N VAL A 82 -17.56 -2.60 -9.00
CA VAL A 82 -18.22 -1.89 -10.12
C VAL A 82 -18.67 -2.85 -11.23
N PRO A 83 -19.83 -2.61 -11.88
CA PRO A 83 -20.33 -3.50 -12.94
C PRO A 83 -19.40 -3.60 -14.16
N ALA A 84 -18.62 -2.55 -14.45
CA ALA A 84 -17.71 -2.53 -15.60
C ALA A 84 -16.37 -1.88 -15.24
N ILE A 85 -15.33 -2.71 -15.16
CA ILE A 85 -13.94 -2.29 -15.34
C ILE A 85 -13.31 -3.39 -16.20
N ARG A 86 -12.74 -3.02 -17.35
CA ARG A 86 -12.13 -3.98 -18.25
C ARG A 86 -10.74 -4.28 -17.70
N SER A 87 -10.53 -5.43 -17.07
CA SER A 87 -9.16 -5.95 -16.90
C SER A 87 -8.69 -6.40 -18.28
N SER A 88 -7.95 -5.54 -18.98
CA SER A 88 -7.32 -5.93 -20.24
C SER A 88 -6.10 -6.81 -19.94
N THR A 89 -6.33 -8.10 -19.82
CA THR A 89 -5.31 -9.13 -20.01
C THR A 89 -5.91 -10.20 -20.91
N GLY A 90 -5.69 -10.03 -22.20
CA GLY A 90 -5.83 -11.06 -23.23
C GLY A 90 -4.46 -11.33 -23.82
#